data_AF-A0A1F3VF94-F1
#
_entry.id   AF-A0A1F3VF94-F1
#
_cell.length_a   1.000
_cell.length_b   1.000
_cell.length_c   1.000
_cell.angle_alpha   90.00
_cell.angle_beta   90.00
_cell.angle_gamma   90.00
#
_symmetry.space_group_name_H-M   'P 1'
#
loop_
_entity.id
_entity.type
_entity.pdbx_description
1 polymer ?
#
loop_
_entity_poly.entity_id
_entity_poly.type
_entity_poly.pdbx_seq_one_letter_code
_entity_poly.pdbx_strand_id
1 'polypeptide(L)'
;MKRQCAWCGKGLGPVALPTNKGGEEISHGICSMCEFHMKASSATMELNDYIEDFPHPIVITGNDRVILNANRVARVALGKDNVPVQKLPAGKVFECKNAFLPGGCGKTVHCGTCNLRKVIMDTFNFEKQYQDEQIIIEQAPDDSSRALKMSVSSLKIDGVVYLKIRFI
;
A
#
# COMPACT_ATOMS: atom_id res chain seq x y z
N MET A 1 -18.06 31.32 11.69
CA MET A 1 -16.84 30.72 12.25
C MET A 1 -15.99 30.15 11.12
N LYS A 2 -14.73 30.58 10.97
CA LYS A 2 -13.78 29.97 10.03
C LYS A 2 -12.99 28.91 10.81
N ARG A 3 -12.89 27.68 10.28
CA ARG A 3 -11.99 26.67 10.86
C ARG A 3 -10.67 26.71 10.13
N GLN A 4 -9.59 26.82 10.88
CA GLN A 4 -8.24 26.72 10.34
C GLN A 4 -7.40 25.71 11.11
N CYS A 5 -6.45 25.11 10.41
CA CYS A 5 -5.45 24.28 11.05
C CYS A 5 -4.56 25.15 11.94
N ALA A 6 -4.43 24.80 13.22
CA ALA A 6 -3.56 25.48 14.17
C ALA A 6 -2.07 25.40 13.80
N TRP A 7 -1.70 24.41 12.99
CA TRP A 7 -0.31 24.14 12.62
C TRP A 7 0.09 24.76 11.28
N CYS A 8 -0.67 24.51 10.21
CA CYS A 8 -0.35 25.02 8.87
C CYS A 8 -1.26 26.14 8.36
N GLY A 9 -2.28 26.55 9.13
CA GLY A 9 -3.24 27.58 8.72
C GLY A 9 -4.23 27.15 7.63
N LYS A 10 -4.16 25.91 7.11
CA LYS A 10 -5.08 25.43 6.06
C LYS A 10 -6.53 25.44 6.55
N GLY A 11 -7.45 25.95 5.72
CA GLY A 11 -8.89 25.92 6.00
C GLY A 11 -9.44 24.49 6.14
N LEU A 12 -10.23 24.23 7.18
CA LEU A 12 -10.79 22.90 7.50
C LEU A 12 -12.27 22.75 7.10
N GLY A 13 -12.78 23.63 6.24
CA GLY A 13 -14.18 23.66 5.81
C GLY A 13 -15.12 24.41 6.77
N PRO A 14 -16.39 24.60 6.35
CA PRO A 14 -17.39 25.33 7.11
C PRO A 14 -17.96 24.50 8.29
N VAL A 15 -18.38 25.17 9.37
CA VAL A 15 -19.18 24.57 10.46
C VAL A 15 -20.59 25.15 10.38
N ALA A 16 -21.61 24.31 10.59
CA ALA A 16 -22.98 24.78 10.79
C ALA A 16 -23.04 25.72 12.01
N LEU A 17 -23.52 26.95 11.81
CA LEU A 17 -23.57 27.98 12.83
C LEU A 17 -24.55 27.61 13.96
N PRO A 18 -24.21 27.81 15.25
CA PRO A 18 -25.19 28.24 16.22
C PRO A 18 -25.59 29.68 15.87
N THR A 19 -26.89 29.94 15.81
CA THR A 19 -27.47 31.26 15.60
C THR A 19 -27.14 32.18 16.77
N ASN A 20 -25.97 32.84 16.77
CA ASN A 20 -25.75 34.01 17.63
C ASN A 20 -24.80 35.00 16.96
N LYS A 21 -25.26 36.26 16.90
CA LYS A 21 -24.58 37.42 16.33
C LYS A 21 -23.56 37.95 17.34
N GLY A 22 -22.26 37.86 17.04
CA GLY A 22 -21.22 38.57 17.76
C GLY A 22 -19.84 37.91 17.59
N GLY A 23 -19.01 38.46 16.69
CA GLY A 23 -17.61 38.07 16.50
C GLY A 23 -17.39 36.94 15.49
N GLU A 24 -16.42 37.11 14.59
CA GLU A 24 -15.90 36.00 13.78
C GLU A 24 -15.09 35.07 14.70
N GLU A 25 -15.76 34.16 15.41
CA GLU A 25 -15.04 33.12 16.16
C GLU A 25 -14.22 32.27 15.17
N ILE A 26 -12.94 32.08 15.46
CA ILE A 26 -12.06 31.16 14.74
C ILE A 26 -11.87 29.94 15.62
N SER A 27 -12.38 28.79 15.19
CA SER A 27 -12.06 27.52 15.83
C SER A 27 -10.81 26.91 15.21
N HIS A 28 -9.91 26.45 16.07
CA HIS A 28 -8.65 25.84 15.66
C HIS A 28 -8.79 24.31 15.73
N GLY A 29 -8.33 23.62 14.69
CA GLY A 29 -8.20 22.16 14.64
C GLY A 29 -6.86 21.75 14.03
N ILE A 30 -6.60 20.47 13.83
CA ILE A 30 -5.42 19.99 13.09
C ILE A 30 -5.91 19.33 11.80
N CYS A 31 -5.30 19.66 10.65
CA CYS A 31 -5.64 18.99 9.40
C CYS A 31 -5.00 17.59 9.37
N SER A 32 -5.59 16.65 8.65
CA SER A 32 -5.10 15.26 8.55
C SER A 32 -3.61 15.18 8.16
N MET A 33 -3.14 16.10 7.31
CA MET A 33 -1.73 16.15 6.90
C MET A 33 -0.82 16.59 8.05
N CYS A 34 -1.19 17.62 8.82
CA CYS A 34 -0.41 18.04 9.99
C CYS A 34 -0.48 16.99 11.10
N GLU A 35 -1.63 16.35 11.29
CA GLU A 35 -1.78 15.24 12.22
C GLU A 35 -0.86 14.08 11.84
N PHE A 36 -0.81 13.70 10.57
CA PHE A 36 0.11 12.69 10.04
C PHE A 36 1.57 13.08 10.27
N HIS A 37 1.97 14.31 9.94
CA HIS A 37 3.36 14.77 10.15
C HIS A 37 3.75 14.72 11.63
N MET A 38 2.85 15.11 12.53
CA MET A 38 3.09 15.05 13.97
C MET A 38 3.23 13.60 14.45
N LYS A 39 2.37 12.68 13.99
CA LYS A 39 2.46 11.24 14.29
C LYS A 39 3.73 10.61 13.71
N ALA A 40 4.09 10.95 12.48
CA ALA A 40 5.30 10.46 11.82
C ALA A 40 6.58 10.98 12.48
N SER A 41 6.51 12.14 13.15
CA SER A 41 7.63 12.72 13.90
C SER A 41 7.78 12.14 15.31
N SER A 42 6.79 11.41 15.82
CA SER A 42 6.93 10.69 17.09
C SER A 42 7.59 9.34 16.82
N ALA A 43 8.53 8.93 17.68
CA ALA A 43 9.31 7.68 17.57
C ALA A 43 8.47 6.38 17.70
N THR A 44 7.15 6.47 17.56
CA THR A 44 6.17 5.43 17.86
C THR A 44 5.26 5.09 16.68
N MET A 45 5.42 5.72 15.52
CA MET A 45 4.61 5.36 14.35
C MET A 45 5.04 3.99 13.83
N GLU A 46 4.16 3.01 13.92
CA GLU A 46 4.40 1.74 13.27
C GLU A 46 4.37 1.93 11.75
N LEU A 47 5.25 1.24 11.02
CA LEU A 47 5.33 1.30 9.56
C LEU A 47 3.97 1.07 8.87
N ASN A 48 3.10 0.28 9.53
CA ASN A 48 1.76 -0.02 9.08
C ASN A 48 0.87 1.23 9.02
N ASP A 49 0.93 2.08 10.05
CA ASP A 49 0.15 3.31 10.09
C ASP A 49 0.66 4.31 9.03
N TYR A 50 1.96 4.31 8.78
CA TYR A 50 2.57 5.23 7.81
C TYR A 50 2.10 4.96 6.39
N ILE A 51 2.02 3.69 5.97
CA ILE A 51 1.60 3.33 4.61
C ILE A 51 0.09 3.47 4.38
N GLU A 52 -0.71 3.48 5.45
CA GLU A 52 -2.18 3.45 5.36
C GLU A 52 -2.76 4.74 4.75
N ASP A 53 -2.09 5.87 4.95
CA ASP A 53 -2.52 7.18 4.46
C ASP A 53 -2.12 7.46 3.00
N PHE A 54 -1.33 6.58 2.36
CA PHE A 54 -0.96 6.79 0.96
C PHE A 54 -2.16 6.60 0.02
N PRO A 55 -2.39 7.52 -0.93
CA PRO A 55 -3.51 7.44 -1.87
C PRO A 55 -3.33 6.38 -2.96
N HIS A 56 -2.29 5.56 -2.86
CA HIS A 56 -1.88 4.60 -3.87
C HIS A 56 -1.71 3.22 -3.23
N PRO A 57 -2.00 2.13 -3.96
CA PRO A 57 -1.69 0.78 -3.50
C PRO A 57 -0.21 0.62 -3.13
N ILE A 58 0.07 0.29 -1.87
CA ILE A 58 1.40 -0.05 -1.37
C ILE A 58 1.37 -1.46 -0.78
N VAL A 59 2.33 -2.30 -1.19
CA VAL A 59 2.58 -3.62 -0.63
C VAL A 59 4.02 -3.70 -0.15
N ILE A 60 4.24 -4.20 1.06
CA ILE A 60 5.56 -4.41 1.67
C ILE A 60 5.86 -5.90 1.70
N THR A 61 7.07 -6.28 1.29
CA THR A 61 7.51 -7.68 1.26
C THR A 61 8.94 -7.85 1.77
N GLY A 62 9.23 -9.01 2.36
CA GLY A 62 10.57 -9.41 2.81
C GLY A 62 11.34 -10.27 1.80
N ASN A 63 12.47 -10.84 2.23
CA ASN A 63 13.41 -11.65 1.44
C ASN A 63 12.78 -12.86 0.72
N ASP A 64 11.72 -13.45 1.30
CA ASP A 64 11.10 -14.67 0.79
C ASP A 64 9.85 -14.46 -0.05
N ARG A 65 9.62 -13.21 -0.53
CA ARG A 65 8.39 -12.80 -1.24
C ARG A 65 7.15 -12.95 -0.37
N VAL A 66 7.34 -12.96 0.94
CA VAL A 66 6.25 -12.98 1.92
C VAL A 66 5.79 -11.55 2.13
N ILE A 67 4.49 -11.32 2.07
CA ILE A 67 3.88 -10.02 2.33
C ILE A 67 3.97 -9.74 3.83
N LEU A 68 4.62 -8.63 4.17
CA LEU A 68 4.72 -8.14 5.54
C LEU A 68 3.53 -7.24 5.85
N ASN A 69 3.14 -6.40 4.90
CA ASN A 69 1.92 -5.60 4.99
C ASN A 69 1.44 -5.10 3.61
N ALA A 70 0.21 -4.61 3.54
CA ALA A 70 -0.31 -3.86 2.40
C ALA A 70 -1.31 -2.83 2.93
N ASN A 71 -1.32 -1.61 2.38
CA ASN A 71 -2.25 -0.57 2.81
C ASN A 71 -3.69 -0.85 2.35
N ARG A 72 -4.68 -0.15 2.91
CA ARG A 72 -6.10 -0.34 2.54
C ARG A 72 -6.35 -0.25 1.05
N VAL A 73 -5.73 0.72 0.37
CA VAL A 73 -5.94 0.91 -1.08
C VAL A 73 -5.48 -0.32 -1.85
N ALA A 74 -4.36 -0.93 -1.48
CA ALA A 74 -3.90 -2.20 -2.06
C ALA A 74 -4.83 -3.37 -1.70
N ARG A 75 -5.25 -3.49 -0.43
CA ARG A 75 -6.15 -4.57 0.00
C ARG A 75 -7.48 -4.52 -0.74
N VAL A 76 -8.10 -3.35 -0.84
CA VAL A 76 -9.36 -3.15 -1.58
C VAL A 76 -9.18 -3.49 -3.06
N ALA A 77 -8.12 -2.99 -3.70
CA ALA A 77 -7.87 -3.25 -5.12
C ALA A 77 -7.61 -4.74 -5.42
N LEU A 78 -7.08 -5.49 -4.45
CA LEU A 78 -6.86 -6.93 -4.54
C LEU A 78 -8.05 -7.76 -4.04
N GLY A 79 -9.15 -7.14 -3.59
CA GLY A 79 -10.31 -7.85 -3.03
C GLY A 79 -10.04 -8.51 -1.67
N LYS A 80 -9.10 -7.97 -0.89
CA LYS A 80 -8.63 -8.49 0.41
C LYS A 80 -8.88 -7.53 1.58
N ASP A 81 -9.84 -6.60 1.47
CA ASP A 81 -10.07 -5.58 2.52
C ASP A 81 -10.32 -6.20 3.90
N ASN A 82 -11.05 -7.33 3.94
CA ASN A 82 -11.39 -8.06 5.16
C ASN A 82 -10.58 -9.35 5.36
N VAL A 83 -9.51 -9.56 4.57
CA VAL A 83 -8.72 -10.80 4.59
C VAL A 83 -7.27 -10.47 4.98
N PRO A 84 -6.69 -11.15 5.98
CA PRO A 84 -5.30 -10.92 6.35
C PRO A 84 -4.37 -11.31 5.19
N VAL A 85 -3.51 -10.39 4.79
CA VAL A 85 -2.51 -10.59 3.73
C VAL A 85 -1.11 -10.86 4.26
N GLN A 86 -0.88 -10.58 5.55
CA GLN A 86 0.42 -10.73 6.19
C GLN A 86 0.82 -12.20 6.28
N LYS A 87 2.13 -12.46 6.20
CA LYS A 87 2.72 -13.81 6.22
C LYS A 87 2.28 -14.71 5.06
N LEU A 88 1.55 -14.18 4.07
CA LEU A 88 1.22 -14.90 2.86
C LEU A 88 2.29 -14.68 1.78
N PRO A 89 2.64 -15.71 0.99
CA PRO A 89 3.45 -15.51 -0.21
C PRO A 89 2.75 -14.56 -1.18
N ALA A 90 3.49 -13.68 -1.84
CA ALA A 90 2.97 -12.68 -2.77
C ALA A 90 2.03 -13.32 -3.81
N GLY A 91 2.41 -14.47 -4.38
CA GLY A 91 1.56 -15.17 -5.35
C GLY A 91 0.18 -15.55 -4.82
N LYS A 92 0.00 -15.81 -3.52
CA LYS A 92 -1.33 -16.05 -2.94
C LYS A 92 -2.12 -14.75 -2.77
N VAL A 93 -1.45 -13.67 -2.38
CA VAL A 93 -2.07 -12.34 -2.23
C VAL A 93 -2.53 -11.79 -3.58
N PHE A 94 -1.72 -11.95 -4.62
CA PHE A 94 -2.07 -11.60 -6.01
C PHE A 94 -2.85 -12.68 -6.75
N GLU A 95 -3.25 -13.76 -6.07
CA GLU A 95 -4.06 -14.87 -6.63
C GLU A 95 -3.45 -15.53 -7.89
N CYS A 96 -2.13 -15.54 -8.02
CA CYS A 96 -1.44 -16.18 -9.13
C CYS A 96 -1.82 -17.68 -9.19
N LYS A 97 -2.26 -18.14 -10.36
CA LYS A 97 -2.66 -19.54 -10.59
C LYS A 97 -1.59 -20.54 -10.15
N ASN A 98 -0.32 -20.18 -10.35
CA ASN A 98 0.83 -21.03 -10.04
C ASN A 98 1.16 -21.07 -8.54
N ALA A 99 0.61 -20.17 -7.72
CA ALA A 99 0.87 -20.13 -6.28
C ALA A 99 0.13 -21.22 -5.50
N PHE A 100 -0.88 -21.86 -6.12
CA PHE A 100 -1.68 -22.94 -5.55
C PHE A 100 -1.19 -24.33 -5.96
N LEU A 101 -0.26 -24.42 -6.91
CA LEU A 101 0.39 -25.67 -7.30
C LEU A 101 1.32 -26.19 -6.19
N PRO A 102 1.68 -27.48 -6.18
CA PRO A 102 2.68 -28.03 -5.27
C PRO A 102 3.97 -27.21 -5.27
N GLY A 103 4.47 -26.89 -4.07
CA GLY A 103 5.61 -26.00 -3.84
C GLY A 103 5.24 -24.51 -3.67
N GLY A 104 4.15 -24.05 -4.29
CA GLY A 104 3.62 -22.69 -4.13
C GLY A 104 4.49 -21.59 -4.75
N CYS A 105 4.20 -20.34 -4.37
CA CYS A 105 4.84 -19.15 -4.95
C CYS A 105 6.36 -19.17 -4.80
N GLY A 106 7.07 -18.99 -5.92
CA GLY A 106 8.52 -18.93 -5.97
C GLY A 106 9.21 -20.29 -6.15
N LYS A 107 8.47 -21.41 -6.15
CA LYS A 107 9.04 -22.77 -6.20
C LYS A 107 8.57 -23.61 -7.40
N THR A 108 7.66 -23.10 -8.23
CA THR A 108 7.20 -23.79 -9.45
C THR A 108 8.08 -23.47 -10.65
N VAL A 109 8.01 -24.28 -11.71
CA VAL A 109 8.74 -24.04 -12.98
C VAL A 109 8.41 -22.69 -13.61
N HIS A 110 7.18 -22.20 -13.42
CA HIS A 110 6.73 -20.89 -13.91
C HIS A 110 7.34 -19.72 -13.15
N CYS A 111 7.90 -19.94 -11.96
CA CYS A 111 8.50 -18.88 -11.16
C CYS A 111 9.86 -18.41 -11.71
N GLY A 112 10.48 -19.17 -12.62
CA GLY A 112 11.74 -18.78 -13.26
C GLY A 112 11.63 -17.53 -14.14
N THR A 113 10.44 -17.29 -14.72
CA THR A 113 10.15 -16.15 -15.61
C THR A 113 9.16 -15.15 -15.00
N CYS A 114 8.87 -15.26 -13.69
CA CYS A 114 7.91 -14.38 -13.03
C CYS A 114 8.50 -12.98 -12.80
N ASN A 115 7.99 -11.98 -13.52
CA ASN A 115 8.44 -10.59 -13.38
C ASN A 115 8.24 -10.02 -11.97
N LEU A 116 7.12 -10.32 -11.31
CA LEU A 116 6.91 -9.89 -9.92
C LEU A 116 7.97 -10.46 -8.98
N ARG A 117 8.26 -11.76 -9.10
CA ARG A 117 9.32 -12.40 -8.31
C ARG A 117 10.67 -11.74 -8.61
N LYS A 118 10.99 -11.52 -9.88
CA LYS A 118 12.25 -10.86 -10.28
C LYS A 118 12.36 -9.48 -9.64
N VAL A 119 11.35 -8.62 -9.77
CA VAL A 119 11.34 -7.28 -9.18
C VAL A 119 11.58 -7.34 -7.67
N ILE A 120 10.84 -8.20 -6.95
CA ILE A 120 11.00 -8.35 -5.49
C ILE A 120 12.42 -8.81 -5.13
N MET A 121 12.90 -9.88 -5.76
CA MET A 121 14.18 -10.48 -5.41
C MET A 121 15.36 -9.59 -5.80
N ASP A 122 15.31 -8.96 -6.98
CA ASP A 122 16.35 -8.04 -7.44
C ASP A 122 16.43 -6.82 -6.53
N THR A 123 15.28 -6.27 -6.13
CA THR A 123 15.22 -5.14 -5.20
C THR A 123 15.75 -5.55 -3.82
N PHE A 124 15.41 -6.75 -3.35
CA PHE A 124 15.84 -7.22 -2.04
C PHE A 124 17.35 -7.51 -1.99
N ASN A 125 17.83 -8.34 -2.92
CA ASN A 125 19.19 -8.90 -2.89
C ASN A 125 20.24 -7.95 -3.45
N PHE A 126 19.89 -7.15 -4.45
CA PHE A 126 20.85 -6.32 -5.20
C PHE A 126 20.52 -4.82 -5.13
N GLU A 127 19.49 -4.45 -4.38
CA GLU A 127 19.03 -3.06 -4.22
C GLU A 127 18.66 -2.40 -5.55
N LYS A 128 18.38 -3.21 -6.57
CA LYS A 128 17.97 -2.75 -7.88
C LYS A 128 16.53 -2.25 -7.82
N GLN A 129 16.36 -0.95 -8.02
CA GLN A 129 15.04 -0.33 -8.05
C GLN A 129 14.41 -0.48 -9.44
N TYR A 130 13.10 -0.64 -9.46
CA TYR A 130 12.28 -0.63 -10.67
C TYR A 130 11.31 0.54 -10.62
N GLN A 131 11.05 1.14 -11.77
CA GLN A 131 10.06 2.20 -11.92
C GLN A 131 9.08 1.82 -13.01
N ASP A 132 7.80 1.74 -12.64
CA ASP A 132 6.68 1.49 -13.54
C ASP A 132 6.83 0.22 -14.43
N GLU A 133 7.46 -0.82 -13.87
CA GLU A 133 7.66 -2.09 -14.54
C GLU A 133 6.31 -2.78 -14.77
N GLN A 134 6.03 -3.18 -16.02
CA GLN A 134 4.78 -3.83 -16.38
C GLN A 134 4.79 -5.30 -15.98
N ILE A 135 3.76 -5.71 -15.25
CA ILE A 135 3.60 -7.05 -14.72
C ILE A 135 2.20 -7.56 -15.06
N ILE A 136 2.18 -8.77 -15.61
CA ILE A 136 0.95 -9.52 -15.86
C ILE A 136 1.00 -10.77 -14.98
N ILE A 137 -0.06 -10.97 -14.20
CA ILE A 137 -0.26 -12.18 -13.39
C ILE A 137 -1.53 -12.85 -13.86
N GLU A 138 -1.41 -14.11 -14.28
CA GLU A 138 -2.58 -14.96 -14.50
C GLU A 138 -3.13 -15.40 -13.15
N GLN A 139 -4.35 -14.97 -12.86
CA GLN A 139 -5.10 -15.30 -11.66
C GLN A 139 -6.11 -16.41 -11.94
N ALA A 140 -6.33 -17.26 -10.95
CA ALA A 140 -7.37 -18.29 -10.99
C ALA A 140 -8.05 -18.42 -9.62
N PRO A 141 -8.89 -17.44 -9.22
CA PRO A 141 -9.59 -17.48 -7.94
C PRO A 141 -10.66 -18.59 -7.89
N ASP A 142 -11.32 -18.91 -9.02
CA ASP A 142 -12.46 -19.84 -9.09
C ASP A 142 -12.48 -20.67 -10.40
N ASP A 143 -11.34 -21.26 -10.79
CA ASP A 143 -11.12 -21.95 -12.09
C ASP A 143 -11.33 -21.10 -13.36
N SER A 144 -11.79 -19.86 -13.22
CA SER A 144 -11.80 -18.85 -14.28
C SER A 144 -10.45 -18.12 -14.31
N SER A 145 -9.74 -18.23 -15.44
CA SER A 145 -8.46 -17.54 -15.64
C SER A 145 -8.71 -16.08 -16.03
N ARG A 146 -8.17 -15.14 -15.24
CA ARG A 146 -8.14 -13.70 -15.57
C ARG A 146 -6.72 -13.17 -15.49
N ALA A 147 -6.40 -12.15 -16.29
CA ALA A 147 -5.10 -11.49 -16.24
C ALA A 147 -5.18 -10.23 -15.38
N LEU A 148 -4.44 -10.19 -14.27
CA LEU A 148 -4.17 -8.98 -13.51
C LEU A 148 -3.01 -8.24 -14.17
N LYS A 149 -3.29 -7.05 -14.70
CA LYS A 149 -2.27 -6.17 -15.28
C LYS A 149 -1.99 -5.04 -14.30
N MET A 150 -0.71 -4.79 -14.08
CA MET A 150 -0.28 -3.73 -13.18
C MET A 150 1.10 -3.22 -13.54
N SER A 151 1.36 -1.99 -13.14
CA SER A 151 2.66 -1.35 -13.13
C SER A 151 3.18 -1.34 -11.70
N VAL A 152 4.44 -1.75 -11.50
CA VAL A 152 5.06 -1.83 -10.17
C VAL A 152 6.35 -1.02 -10.14
N SER A 153 6.46 -0.16 -9.14
CA SER A 153 7.72 0.48 -8.76
C SER A 153 8.20 -0.09 -7.44
N SER A 154 9.50 -0.34 -7.31
CA SER A 154 10.09 -1.00 -6.15
C SER A 154 11.23 -0.18 -5.52
N LEU A 155 11.27 -0.21 -4.19
CA LEU A 155 12.31 0.43 -3.38
C LEU A 155 12.61 -0.43 -2.15
N LYS A 156 13.89 -0.60 -1.80
CA LYS A 156 14.31 -1.23 -0.54
C LYS A 156 14.63 -0.16 0.49
N ILE A 157 14.05 -0.27 1.68
CA ILE A 157 14.37 0.57 2.85
C ILE A 157 14.42 -0.36 4.07
N ASP A 158 15.45 -0.25 4.91
CA ASP A 158 15.60 -1.00 6.17
C ASP A 158 15.36 -2.52 6.04
N GLY A 159 15.85 -3.12 4.95
CA GLY A 159 15.75 -4.57 4.75
C GLY A 159 14.36 -5.07 4.35
N VAL A 160 13.44 -4.20 3.95
CA VAL A 160 12.15 -4.58 3.35
C VAL A 160 11.97 -3.91 1.98
N VAL A 161 11.16 -4.52 1.12
CA VAL A 161 10.85 -4.02 -0.22
C VAL A 161 9.45 -3.43 -0.24
N TYR A 162 9.36 -2.18 -0.66
CA TYR A 162 8.13 -1.46 -0.94
C TYR A 162 7.78 -1.61 -2.39
N LEU A 163 6.53 -1.93 -2.68
CA LEU A 163 5.96 -2.02 -4.01
C LEU A 163 4.83 -1.00 -4.09
N LYS A 164 5.02 0.04 -4.91
CA LYS A 164 3.93 0.93 -5.32
C LYS A 164 3.29 0.32 -6.56
N ILE A 165 1.97 0.09 -6.51
CA ILE A 165 1.25 -0.62 -7.57
C ILE A 165 0.23 0.31 -8.22
N ARG A 166 0.13 0.24 -9.54
CA ARG A 166 -0.93 0.87 -10.34
C ARG A 166 -1.58 -0.21 -11.20
N PHE A 167 -2.85 -0.51 -10.95
CA PHE A 167 -3.63 -1.46 -11.76
C PHE A 167 -4.05 -0.81 -13.08
N ILE A 168 -4.05 -1.57 -14.17
CA ILE A 168 -4.28 -1.08 -15.56
C ILE A 168 -5.31 -1.96 -16.26
#